data_AF-A0A2J8WE98-F1
#
_entry.id   AF-A0A2J8WE98-F1
#
_cell.length_a   1.000
_cell.length_b   1.000
_cell.length_c   1.000
_cell.angle_alpha   90.00
_cell.angle_beta   90.00
_cell.angle_gamma   90.00
#
_symmetry.space_group_name_H-M   'P 1'
#
loop_
_entity.id
_entity.type
_entity.pdbx_description
1 polymer ?
#
loop_
_entity_poly.entity_id
_entity_poly.type
_entity_poly.pdbx_seq_one_letter_code
_entity_poly.pdbx_strand_id
1 'polypeptide(L)' 'MEPLLPGRGLIVSLIFFLLKFSTAIEIPPSVQQVPTIIKQSKVQVAFPFDDYFQIECEAKGNPEPT' A
#
# COMPACT_ATOMS: atom_id res chain seq x y z
N MET A 1 50.52 22.83 -2.38
CA MET A 1 49.38 22.74 -3.31
C MET A 1 49.15 21.27 -3.56
N GLU A 2 48.40 20.63 -2.66
CA GLU A 2 48.26 19.17 -2.67
C GLU A 2 47.34 18.77 -3.84
N PRO A 3 47.80 17.93 -4.78
CA PRO A 3 46.94 17.46 -5.86
C PRO A 3 45.93 16.49 -5.23
N LEU A 4 44.68 16.96 -5.09
CA LEU A 4 43.56 16.07 -4.77
C LEU A 4 43.52 14.99 -5.85
N LEU A 5 43.90 13.78 -5.46
CA LEU A 5 43.95 12.60 -6.32
C LEU A 5 42.68 12.51 -7.18
N PRO A 6 42.77 12.39 -8.52
CA PRO A 6 41.62 12.43 -9.42
C PRO A 6 40.58 11.34 -9.15
N GLY A 7 40.95 10.26 -8.45
CA GLY A 7 40.03 9.21 -8.01
C GLY A 7 39.13 9.59 -6.83
N ARG A 8 39.52 10.56 -5.99
CA ARG A 8 38.78 10.88 -4.76
C ARG A 8 37.44 11.56 -5.04
N GLY A 9 37.38 12.44 -6.04
CA GLY A 9 36.13 13.07 -6.48
C GLY A 9 35.16 12.09 -7.16
N LEU A 10 35.70 11.10 -7.85
CA LEU A 10 34.95 10.06 -8.55
C LEU A 10 34.28 9.09 -7.56
N ILE A 11 35.02 8.68 -6.52
CA ILE A 11 34.49 7.88 -5.42
C ILE A 11 33.37 8.62 -4.68
N VAL A 12 33.57 9.90 -4.36
CA VAL A 12 32.54 10.71 -3.68
C VAL A 12 31.28 10.84 -4.55
N SER A 13 31.41 11.07 -5.86
CA SER A 13 30.26 11.14 -6.78
C SER A 13 29.52 9.81 -6.87
N LEU A 14 30.24 8.69 -6.94
CA LEU A 14 29.64 7.36 -6.96
C LEU A 14 28.87 7.07 -5.67
N ILE A 15 29.45 7.39 -4.51
CA ILE A 15 28.77 7.22 -3.22
C ILE A 15 27.50 8.07 -3.16
N PHE A 16 27.55 9.32 -3.59
CA PHE A 16 26.39 10.21 -3.58
C PHE A 16 25.28 9.70 -4.51
N PHE A 17 25.65 9.18 -5.68
CA PHE A 17 24.71 8.59 -6.63
C PHE A 17 24.03 7.34 -6.06
N LEU A 18 24.80 6.44 -5.44
CA LEU A 18 24.27 5.23 -4.80
C LEU A 18 23.33 5.57 -3.63
N LEU A 19 23.68 6.56 -2.80
CA LEU A 19 22.81 7.02 -1.72
C LEU A 19 21.48 7.58 -2.23
N LYS A 20 21.49 8.33 -3.33
CA LYS A 20 20.27 8.84 -3.97
C LYS A 20 19.41 7.72 -4.55
N PHE A 21 20.03 6.68 -5.11
CA PHE A 21 19.31 5.53 -5.62
C PHE A 21 18.64 4.71 -4.50
N SER A 22 19.29 4.55 -3.34
CA SER A 22 18.69 3.89 -2.17
C SER A 22 17.39 4.57 -1.71
N THR A 23 17.31 5.90 -1.75
CA THR A 23 16.09 6.62 -1.35
C THR A 23 14.93 6.51 -2.34
N ALA A 24 15.18 6.05 -3.57
CA ALA A 24 14.16 5.91 -4.60
C ALA A 24 13.42 4.56 -4.57
N ILE A 25 13.89 3.61 -3.74
CA ILE A 25 13.35 2.25 -3.61
C ILE A 25 12.42 2.10 -2.39
N GLU A 26 12.06 3.20 -1.74
CA GLU A 26 11.10 3.17 -0.63
C GLU A 26 9.70 2.81 -1.14
N ILE A 27 9.35 1.51 -1.05
CA ILE A 27 8.00 1.01 -1.29
C ILE A 27 7.15 1.40 -0.07
N PRO A 28 6.01 2.08 -0.24
CA PRO A 28 5.18 2.43 0.89
C PRO A 28 4.73 1.14 1.62
N PRO A 29 4.91 1.06 2.94
CA PRO A 29 4.64 -0.16 3.72
C PRO A 29 3.18 -0.60 3.64
N SER A 30 2.27 0.32 3.32
CA SER A 30 0.90 0.02 2.94
C SER A 30 0.38 1.07 1.96
N VAL A 31 -0.48 0.65 1.03
CA VAL A 31 -1.16 1.55 0.10
C VAL A 31 -2.56 1.78 0.63
N GLN A 32 -3.02 3.03 0.67
CA GLN A 32 -4.41 3.31 1.02
C GLN A 32 -5.35 2.68 0.00
N GLN A 33 -6.36 1.98 0.50
CA GLN A 33 -7.34 1.28 -0.31
C GLN A 33 -8.74 1.66 0.16
N VAL A 34 -9.59 1.99 -0.81
CA VAL A 34 -11.01 2.22 -0.54
C VAL A 34 -11.69 0.91 -0.11
N PRO A 35 -12.71 0.98 0.77
CA PRO A 35 -13.50 -0.19 1.13
C PRO A 35 -14.12 -0.85 -0.11
N THR A 36 -13.89 -2.15 -0.25
CA THR A 36 -14.41 -2.99 -1.32
C THR A 36 -15.27 -4.08 -0.70
N ILE A 37 -16.53 -4.17 -1.11
CA ILE A 37 -17.48 -5.20 -0.65
C ILE A 37 -17.03 -6.56 -1.20
N ILE A 38 -16.77 -7.50 -0.30
CA ILE A 38 -16.33 -8.86 -0.63
C ILE A 38 -17.43 -9.89 -0.42
N LYS A 39 -18.39 -9.60 0.46
CA LYS A 39 -19.53 -10.47 0.75
C LYS A 39 -20.74 -9.60 0.98
N GLN A 40 -21.83 -9.93 0.32
CA GLN A 40 -23.09 -9.25 0.50
C GLN A 40 -24.24 -10.23 0.30
N SER A 41 -25.26 -10.11 1.15
CA SER A 41 -26.56 -10.71 0.88
C SER A 41 -27.13 -10.17 -0.44
N LYS A 42 -27.57 -11.08 -1.32
CA LYS A 42 -28.26 -10.70 -2.56
C LYS A 42 -29.67 -10.20 -2.24
N VAL A 43 -30.24 -9.42 -3.17
CA VAL A 43 -31.56 -8.76 -3.04
C VAL A 43 -32.60 -9.71 -2.44
N GLN A 44 -33.26 -9.20 -1.40
CA GLN A 44 -34.30 -9.89 -0.64
C GLN A 44 -35.57 -9.96 -1.49
N VAL A 45 -35.77 -11.06 -2.19
CA VAL A 45 -37.05 -11.32 -2.87
C VAL A 45 -37.96 -11.98 -1.84
N ALA A 46 -38.82 -11.17 -1.21
CA ALA A 46 -39.90 -11.57 -0.31
C ALA A 46 -39.56 -12.73 0.64
N PHE A 47 -38.91 -12.43 1.77
CA PHE A 47 -38.74 -13.42 2.83
C PHE A 47 -40.13 -13.87 3.35
N PRO A 48 -40.38 -15.19 3.49
CA PRO A 48 -41.52 -15.66 4.25
C PRO A 48 -41.36 -15.20 5.71
N PHE A 49 -42.45 -14.74 6.32
CA PHE A 49 -42.46 -14.10 7.65
C PHE A 49 -41.95 -14.99 8.79
N ASP A 50 -41.83 -16.31 8.56
CA ASP A 50 -41.49 -17.31 9.57
C ASP A 50 -39.99 -17.62 9.65
N ASP A 51 -39.17 -17.11 8.72
CA ASP A 51 -37.73 -17.37 8.66
C ASP A 51 -36.91 -16.19 9.21
N TYR A 52 -36.01 -16.47 10.15
CA TYR A 52 -35.02 -15.51 10.61
C TYR A 52 -33.89 -15.38 9.57
N PHE A 53 -33.74 -14.20 8.97
CA PHE A 53 -32.67 -13.93 8.02
C PHE A 53 -31.59 -13.04 8.62
N GLN A 54 -30.32 -13.36 8.33
CA GLN A 54 -29.18 -12.54 8.69
C GLN A 54 -28.70 -11.76 7.47
N ILE A 55 -28.66 -10.43 7.58
CA ILE A 55 -28.03 -9.57 6.57
C ILE A 55 -26.52 -9.64 6.78
N GLU A 56 -25.81 -10.19 5.81
CA GLU A 56 -24.36 -10.17 5.81
C GLU A 56 -23.83 -9.10 4.85
N CYS A 57 -22.85 -8.34 5.32
CA CYS A 57 -22.04 -7.41 4.55
C CYS A 57 -20.61 -7.46 5.10
N GLU A 58 -19.65 -7.84 4.27
CA GLU A 58 -18.22 -7.82 4.61
C GLU A 58 -17.49 -6.96 3.59
N ALA A 59 -16.63 -6.06 4.08
CA ALA A 59 -15.80 -5.19 3.26
C ALA A 59 -14.33 -5.32 3.66
N LYS A 60 -13.44 -5.09 2.69
CA LYS A 60 -11.99 -4.98 2.92
C LYS A 60 -11.48 -3.63 2.44
N GLY A 61 -10.54 -3.04 3.17
CA GLY A 61 -9.92 -1.76 2.85
C GLY A 61 -8.70 -1.52 3.73
N ASN A 62 -7.92 -0.48 3.39
CA ASN A 62 -6.81 -0.01 4.23
C ASN A 62 -6.94 1.52 4.38
N PRO A 63 -7.36 2.03 5.55
CA PRO A 63 -7.55 1.32 6.82
C PRO A 63 -8.77 0.39 6.83
N GLU A 64 -8.88 -0.45 7.86
CA GLU A 64 -9.97 -1.41 8.03
C GLU A 64 -11.35 -0.70 8.01
N PRO A 65 -12.35 -1.21 7.26
CA PRO A 65 -13.69 -0.63 7.20
C PRO A 65 -14.40 -0.65 8.56
N THR A 66 -15.31 0.31 8.78
CA THR A 66 -16.11 0.47 10.02
C THR A 66 -17.51 -0.11 9.90
#